data_AF-A0A930GVJ2-F1
#
_entry.id   AF-A0A930GVJ2-F1
#
_cell.length_a   1.000
_cell.length_b   1.000
_cell.length_c   1.000
_cell.angle_alpha   90.00
_cell.angle_beta   90.00
_cell.angle_gamma   90.00
#
_symmetry.space_group_name_H-M   'P 1'
#
loop_
_entity.id
_entity.type
_entity.pdbx_description
1 polymer ?
#
loop_
_entity_poly.entity_id
_entity_poly.type
_entity_poly.pdbx_seq_one_letter_code
_entity_poly.pdbx_strand_id
1 'polypeptide(L)' 'MLKIIHFKVNGRDVELAVDERESLLDALRVRLDLTSVKKGC' A
#
# COMPACT_ATOMS: atom_id res chain seq x y z
N MET A 1 -1.79 -14.62 2.53
CA MET A 1 -2.03 -15.06 1.13
C MET A 1 -1.92 -13.83 0.26
N LEU A 2 -1.29 -13.92 -0.91
CA LEU A 2 -1.20 -12.78 -1.81
C LEU A 2 -2.53 -12.55 -2.53
N LYS A 3 -2.97 -11.29 -2.58
CA LYS A 3 -4.14 -10.83 -3.33
C LYS A 3 -3.77 -9.63 -4.19
N ILE A 4 -4.29 -9.60 -5.41
CA ILE A 4 -4.25 -8.42 -6.28
C ILE A 4 -5.37 -7.47 -5.83
N ILE A 5 -5.04 -6.22 -5.57
CA ILE A 5 -6.01 -5.15 -5.30
C ILE A 5 -5.81 -3.99 -6.28
N HIS A 6 -6.93 -3.47 -6.76
CA HIS A 6 -7.03 -2.29 -7.60
C HIS A 6 -7.56 -1.12 -6.79
N PHE A 7 -6.84 -0.01 -6.80
CA PHE A 7 -7.25 1.20 -6.07
C PHE A 7 -6.66 2.45 -6.69
N LYS A 8 -7.20 3.60 -6.29
CA LYS A 8 -6.71 4.91 -6.72
C LYS A 8 -5.94 5.58 -5.58
N VAL A 9 -4.71 6.01 -5.84
CA VAL A 9 -3.88 6.75 -4.88
C VAL A 9 -3.29 7.99 -5.55
N ASN A 10 -3.42 9.15 -4.90
CA ASN A 10 -2.95 10.45 -5.42
C ASN A 10 -3.39 10.71 -6.87
N GLY A 11 -4.63 10.34 -7.21
CA GLY A 11 -5.20 10.55 -8.54
C GLY A 11 -4.84 9.48 -9.58
N ARG A 12 -4.00 8.49 -9.25
CA ARG A 12 -3.51 7.45 -10.17
C ARG A 12 -4.09 6.09 -9.83
N ASP A 13 -4.47 5.32 -10.84
CA ASP A 13 -4.89 3.92 -10.67
C ASP A 13 -3.66 3.03 -10.45
N VAL A 14 -3.75 2.12 -9.49
CA VAL A 14 -2.68 1.21 -9.07
C VAL A 14 -3.24 -0.21 -8.93
N GLU A 15 -2.49 -1.17 -9.44
CA GLU A 15 -2.67 -2.60 -9.22
C GLU A 15 -1.51 -3.11 -8.37
N LEU A 16 -1.80 -3.73 -7.23
CA LEU A 16 -0.76 -4.19 -6.31
C LEU A 16 -1.08 -5.57 -5.74
N ALA A 17 -0.09 -6.45 -5.74
CA ALA A 17 -0.14 -7.72 -5.02
C ALA A 17 0.28 -7.49 -3.55
N VAL A 18 -0.66 -7.65 -2.61
CA VAL A 18 -0.42 -7.51 -1.17
C VAL A 18 -0.66 -8.82 -0.44
N ASP A 19 0.09 -9.08 0.63
CA ASP A 19 -0.31 -10.14 1.56
C ASP A 19 -1.43 -9.62 2.47
N GLU A 20 -2.47 -10.40 2.71
CA GLU A 20 -3.59 -10.02 3.58
C GLU A 20 -3.20 -9.64 5.01
N ARG A 21 -2.01 -10.04 5.47
CA ARG A 21 -1.48 -9.68 6.80
C ARG A 21 -0.68 -8.38 6.79
N GLU A 22 -0.38 -7.84 5.62
CA GLU A 22 0.32 -6.56 5.46
C GLU A 22 -0.62 -5.40 5.79
N SER A 23 -0.15 -4.45 6.60
CA SER A 23 -0.93 -3.26 6.87
C SER A 23 -0.95 -2.34 5.65
N LEU A 24 -2.05 -1.61 5.42
CA LEU A 24 -2.12 -0.61 4.37
C LEU A 24 -0.99 0.43 4.50
N LEU A 25 -0.66 0.81 5.73
CA LEU A 25 0.43 1.74 6.03
C LEU A 25 1.77 1.23 5.49
N ASP A 26 2.09 -0.05 5.73
CA ASP A 26 3.34 -0.65 5.26
C ASP A 26 3.30 -0.83 3.72
N ALA A 27 2.15 -1.18 3.14
CA ALA A 27 2.00 -1.24 1.68
C ALA A 27 2.26 0.13 1.01
N LEU A 28 1.71 1.22 1.55
CA LEU A 28 1.95 2.57 1.02
C LEU A 28 3.42 2.98 1.16
N ARG A 29 4.06 2.69 2.29
CA ARG A 29 5.45 3.11 2.57
C ARG A 29 6.49 2.27 1.84
N VAL A 30 6.31 0.95 1.80
CA VAL A 30 7.33 -0.01 1.33
C VAL A 30 7.11 -0.38 -0.13
N ARG A 31 5.85 -0.59 -0.56
CA ARG A 31 5.55 -1.02 -1.93
C ARG A 31 5.45 0.15 -2.90
N LEU A 32 4.96 1.30 -2.42
CA LEU A 32 4.73 2.51 -3.23
C LEU A 32 5.64 3.69 -2.88
N ASP A 33 6.59 3.50 -1.95
CA ASP A 33 7.57 4.50 -1.51
C ASP A 33 6.95 5.83 -1.02
N LEU A 34 5.72 5.79 -0.49
CA LEU A 34 5.02 6.97 0.06
C LEU A 34 5.46 7.22 1.51
N THR A 35 6.73 7.59 1.70
CA THR A 35 7.37 7.75 3.03
C THR A 35 6.88 8.97 3.83
N SER A 36 6.05 9.82 3.23
CA SER A 36 5.33 10.89 3.92
C SER A 36 4.31 10.34 4.93
N VAL A 37 3.74 9.15 4.70
CA VAL A 37 2.83 8.49 5.63
C VAL A 37 3.62 7.95 6.83
N LYS A 38 3.26 8.34 8.07
CA LYS A 38 4.06 8.07 9.28
C LYS A 38 3.50 6.91 10.11
N LYS A 39 4.40 6.24 10.83
CA LYS A 39 4.09 5.20 11.84
C LYS A 39 4.67 5.69 13.17
N GLY A 40 3.82 6.28 14.00
CA GLY A 40 4.24 7.01 15.22
C GLY A 40 3.79 6.38 16.53
N CYS A 41 3.00 5.30 16.47
CA CYS A 41 2.53 4.51 17.60
C CYS A 41 2.52 3.02 17.24
#